data_AF-A0A2M3ZZH3-F1
#
_entry.id   AF-A0A2M3ZZH3-F1
#
_cell.length_a   1.000
_cell.length_b   1.000
_cell.length_c   1.000
_cell.angle_alpha   90.00
_cell.angle_beta   90.00
_cell.angle_gamma   90.00
#
_symmetry.space_group_name_H-M   'P 1'
#
loop_
_entity.id
_entity.type
_entity.pdbx_description
1 polymer ?
#
loop_
_entity_poly.entity_id
_entity_poly.type
_entity_poly.pdbx_seq_one_letter_code
_entity_poly.pdbx_strand_id
1 'polypeptide(L)'
;LAPAWRRPKGIDNRVRRRFKGQYLMPNIGYGSNKRTRHMLPCGFKKFLVHNVRELEVLMMQNRVYCAEIAHAVSSKKRKAIVERAKQLAIKVTNPNGRLRAQELE
;
A
#
# COMPACT_ATOMS: atom_id res chain seq x y z
N LEU A 1 8.14 -23.11 -7.69
CA LEU A 1 7.80 -22.92 -6.27
C LEU A 1 6.97 -21.65 -6.14
N ALA A 2 5.85 -21.69 -5.42
CA ALA A 2 5.10 -20.46 -5.14
C ALA A 2 6.01 -19.49 -4.35
N PRO A 3 6.03 -18.19 -4.68
CA PRO A 3 6.95 -17.21 -4.08
C PRO A 3 6.67 -16.94 -2.59
N ALA A 4 5.53 -17.39 -2.06
CA ALA A 4 5.17 -17.21 -0.67
C ALA A 4 6.05 -18.05 0.27
N TRP A 5 6.66 -17.40 1.26
CA TRP A 5 7.48 -18.08 2.26
C TRP A 5 6.70 -19.17 3.02
N ARG A 6 7.29 -20.35 3.13
CA ARG A 6 6.82 -21.45 3.98
C ARG A 6 7.97 -21.90 4.87
N ARG A 7 7.69 -22.06 6.18
CA ARG A 7 8.70 -22.56 7.12
C ARG A 7 9.07 -24.01 6.76
N PRO A 8 10.34 -24.31 6.48
CA PRO A 8 10.76 -25.67 6.17
C PRO A 8 10.57 -26.58 7.40
N LYS A 9 9.91 -27.73 7.19
CA LYS A 9 9.55 -28.68 8.27
C LYS A 9 10.53 -29.86 8.38
N GLY A 10 11.12 -30.31 7.27
CA GLY A 10 11.96 -31.51 7.21
C GLY A 10 13.23 -31.42 8.06
N ILE A 11 13.62 -32.54 8.68
CA ILE A 11 14.71 -32.56 9.66
C ILE A 11 16.09 -32.29 9.03
N ASP A 12 16.31 -32.70 7.78
CA ASP A 12 17.56 -32.52 7.02
C ASP A 12 17.63 -31.23 6.21
N ASN A 13 16.60 -30.38 6.31
CA ASN A 13 16.57 -29.15 5.54
C ASN A 13 17.64 -28.14 6.02
N ARG A 14 18.56 -27.76 5.11
CA ARG A 14 19.67 -26.83 5.36
C ARG A 14 19.23 -25.44 5.83
N VAL A 15 18.09 -24.93 5.33
CA VAL A 15 17.50 -23.65 5.77
C VAL A 15 17.02 -23.77 7.22
N ARG A 16 16.33 -24.87 7.56
CA ARG A 16 15.84 -25.14 8.93
C ARG A 16 17.01 -25.24 9.92
N ARG A 17 18.10 -25.88 9.51
CA ARG A 17 19.36 -26.03 10.28
C ARG A 17 20.23 -24.77 10.31
N ARG A 18 19.85 -23.70 9.59
CA ARG A 18 20.55 -22.39 9.56
C ARG A 18 22.00 -22.45 9.08
N PHE A 19 22.30 -23.29 8.08
CA PHE A 19 23.63 -23.31 7.47
C PHE A 19 23.98 -21.98 6.78
N LYS A 20 25.24 -21.56 6.88
CA LYS A 20 25.77 -20.37 6.21
C LYS A 20 25.63 -20.53 4.68
N GLY A 21 25.32 -19.43 3.99
CA GLY A 21 25.16 -19.41 2.52
C GLY A 21 23.77 -19.82 2.03
N GLN A 22 22.89 -20.29 2.91
CA GLN A 22 21.49 -20.55 2.59
C GLN A 22 20.59 -19.35 2.90
N TYR A 23 19.41 -19.28 2.27
CA TYR A 23 18.40 -18.28 2.56
C TYR A 23 18.12 -18.16 4.07
N LEU A 24 18.12 -16.92 4.57
CA LEU A 24 17.82 -16.64 5.96
C LEU A 24 16.33 -16.80 6.24
N MET A 25 15.99 -17.36 7.40
CA MET A 25 14.61 -17.47 7.84
C MET A 25 14.11 -16.11 8.36
N PRO A 26 12.90 -15.67 7.96
CA PRO A 26 12.26 -14.53 8.58
C PRO A 26 12.14 -14.71 10.09
N ASN A 27 12.49 -13.66 10.82
CA ASN A 27 12.45 -13.58 12.27
C ASN A 27 12.00 -12.17 12.70
N ILE A 28 11.70 -11.99 13.99
CA ILE A 28 11.22 -10.70 14.53
C ILE A 28 12.27 -9.58 14.45
N GLY A 29 13.56 -9.93 14.41
CA GLY A 29 14.67 -8.97 14.31
C GLY A 29 14.73 -8.22 12.98
N TYR A 30 14.11 -8.75 11.91
CA TYR A 30 13.94 -8.03 10.64
C TYR A 30 12.82 -6.97 10.68
N GLY A 31 12.06 -6.88 11.77
CA GLY A 31 10.98 -5.90 11.90
C GLY A 31 11.49 -4.45 11.81
N SER A 32 10.85 -3.62 10.99
CA SER A 32 11.16 -2.20 10.90
C SER A 32 10.70 -1.42 12.14
N ASN A 33 11.25 -0.22 12.33
CA ASN A 33 10.90 0.66 13.45
C ASN A 33 9.38 0.93 13.49
N LYS A 34 8.78 0.89 14.68
CA LYS A 34 7.35 1.16 14.90
C LYS A 34 6.88 2.47 14.28
N ARG A 35 7.71 3.52 14.27
CA ARG A 35 7.37 4.83 13.68
C ARG A 35 7.23 4.79 12.15
N THR A 36 8.07 4.02 11.47
CA THR A 36 8.14 3.95 10.00
C THR A 36 7.41 2.75 9.41
N ARG A 37 6.88 1.87 10.26
CA ARG A 37 6.09 0.71 9.85
C ARG A 37 4.88 1.15 9.01
N HIS A 38 4.68 0.51 7.86
CA HIS A 38 3.62 0.81 6.88
C HIS A 38 3.68 2.20 6.23
N MET A 39 4.81 2.91 6.33
CA MET A 39 5.03 4.17 5.64
C MET A 39 5.48 3.90 4.19
N LEU A 40 4.96 4.68 3.26
CA LEU A 40 5.40 4.71 1.87
C LEU A 40 6.73 5.47 1.74
N PRO A 41 7.50 5.25 0.66
CA PRO A 41 8.70 6.02 0.37
C PRO A 41 8.48 7.54 0.28
N CYS A 42 7.24 7.96 -0.02
CA CYS A 42 6.86 9.38 -0.06
C CYS A 42 6.64 10.02 1.33
N GLY A 43 6.84 9.28 2.42
CA GLY A 43 6.68 9.78 3.80
C GLY A 43 5.27 9.68 4.37
N PHE A 44 4.29 9.25 3.58
CA PHE A 44 2.89 9.11 4.00
C PHE A 44 2.54 7.65 4.35
N LYS A 45 1.55 7.45 5.20
CA LYS A 45 0.87 6.17 5.37
C LYS A 45 -0.26 6.07 4.35
N LYS A 46 -0.39 4.91 3.69
CA LYS A 46 -1.47 4.71 2.72
C LYS A 46 -2.80 4.43 3.42
N PHE A 47 -3.87 5.05 2.94
CA PHE A 47 -5.24 4.79 3.34
C PHE A 47 -6.07 4.44 2.11
N LEU A 48 -6.71 3.27 2.13
CA LEU A 48 -7.51 2.79 1.00
C LEU A 48 -8.88 3.47 1.04
N VAL A 49 -9.30 4.09 -0.06
CA VAL A 49 -10.54 4.86 -0.17
C VAL A 49 -11.48 4.25 -1.21
N HIS A 50 -12.75 4.08 -0.85
CA HIS A 50 -13.80 3.52 -1.69
C HIS A 50 -14.79 4.56 -2.21
N ASN A 51 -14.99 5.66 -1.47
CA ASN A 51 -15.96 6.70 -1.77
C ASN A 51 -15.46 8.10 -1.35
N VAL A 52 -16.23 9.13 -1.67
CA VAL A 52 -15.88 10.53 -1.40
C VAL A 52 -15.95 10.86 0.10
N ARG A 53 -16.86 10.24 0.86
CA ARG A 53 -17.04 10.50 2.30
C ARG A 53 -15.84 10.04 3.12
N GLU A 54 -15.20 8.96 2.71
CA GLU A 54 -13.97 8.46 3.34
C GLU A 54 -12.77 9.42 3.21
N LEU A 55 -12.80 10.35 2.24
CA LEU A 55 -11.78 11.41 2.17
C LEU A 55 -11.91 12.43 3.31
N GLU A 56 -13.10 12.61 3.87
CA GLU A 56 -13.32 13.59 4.94
C GLU A 56 -12.63 13.16 6.24
N VAL A 57 -12.53 11.84 6.48
CA VAL A 57 -11.73 11.28 7.59
C VAL A 57 -10.26 11.71 7.50
N LEU A 58 -9.76 11.90 6.28
CA LEU A 58 -8.37 12.28 6.02
C LEU A 58 -8.14 13.80 6.02
N MET A 59 -9.20 14.61 6.16
CA MET A 59 -9.09 16.08 6.09
C MET A 59 -8.13 16.64 7.14
N MET A 60 -8.21 16.17 8.39
CA MET A 60 -7.32 16.60 9.46
C MET A 60 -5.94 15.93 9.42
N GLN A 61 -5.78 14.81 8.71
CA GLN A 61 -4.56 13.99 8.71
C GLN A 61 -3.83 13.98 7.37
N ASN A 62 -4.07 15.00 6.54
CA ASN A 62 -3.53 15.11 5.18
C ASN A 62 -1.98 15.15 5.09
N ARG A 63 -1.28 15.46 6.19
CA ARG A 63 0.20 15.42 6.29
C ARG A 63 0.77 14.05 6.65
N VAL A 64 -0.06 13.16 7.22
CA VAL A 64 0.37 11.83 7.69
C VAL A 64 -0.08 10.75 6.71
N TYR A 65 -1.26 10.91 6.10
CA TYR A 65 -1.86 9.92 5.23
C TYR A 65 -2.02 10.42 3.80
N CYS A 66 -1.91 9.48 2.87
CA CYS A 66 -2.29 9.67 1.48
C CYS A 66 -3.41 8.69 1.12
N ALA A 67 -4.29 9.11 0.21
CA ALA A 67 -5.38 8.27 -0.27
C ALA A 67 -4.91 7.37 -1.42
N GLU A 68 -5.31 6.10 -1.38
CA GLU A 68 -5.19 5.15 -2.49
C GLU A 68 -6.59 4.72 -2.92
N ILE A 69 -6.98 5.00 -4.16
CA ILE A 69 -8.33 4.67 -4.61
C ILE A 69 -8.43 3.17 -4.87
N ALA A 70 -9.40 2.52 -4.23
CA ALA A 70 -9.61 1.08 -4.33
C ALA A 70 -9.82 0.60 -5.79
N HIS A 71 -9.38 -0.63 -6.06
CA HIS A 71 -9.45 -1.21 -7.40
C HIS A 71 -10.89 -1.33 -7.95
N ALA A 72 -11.89 -1.57 -7.09
CA ALA A 72 -13.27 -1.75 -7.52
C ALA A 72 -13.95 -0.45 -8.00
N VAL A 73 -13.38 0.72 -7.73
CA VAL A 73 -14.03 2.01 -8.04
C VAL A 73 -13.96 2.29 -9.55
N SER A 74 -15.11 2.59 -10.15
CA SER A 74 -15.25 2.93 -11.58
C SER A 74 -14.75 4.35 -11.90
N SER A 75 -14.43 4.62 -13.18
CA SER A 75 -13.86 5.90 -13.65
C SER A 75 -14.67 7.13 -13.20
N LYS A 76 -16.00 7.09 -13.35
CA LYS A 76 -16.90 8.18 -12.94
C LYS A 76 -16.73 8.55 -11.46
N LYS A 77 -16.69 7.56 -10.57
CA LYS A 77 -16.50 7.78 -9.12
C LYS A 77 -15.07 8.20 -8.82
N ARG A 78 -14.07 7.67 -9.54
CA ARG A 78 -12.66 8.08 -9.38
C ARG A 78 -12.46 9.56 -9.69
N LYS A 79 -13.10 10.11 -10.73
CA LYS A 79 -13.04 11.54 -11.05
C LYS A 79 -13.51 12.41 -9.87
N ALA A 80 -14.67 12.08 -9.29
CA ALA A 80 -15.20 12.80 -8.12
C ALA A 80 -14.29 12.69 -6.88
N ILE A 81 -13.70 11.52 -6.64
CA ILE A 81 -12.73 11.32 -5.53
C ILE A 81 -11.47 12.16 -5.76
N VAL A 82 -10.92 12.18 -6.97
CA VAL A 82 -9.72 12.97 -7.30
C VAL A 82 -9.99 14.47 -7.15
N GLU A 83 -11.13 14.94 -7.63
CA GLU A 83 -11.53 16.35 -7.51
C GLU A 83 -11.70 16.78 -6.05
N ARG A 84 -12.41 15.98 -5.25
CA ARG A 84 -12.55 16.25 -3.80
C ARG A 84 -11.21 16.18 -3.06
N ALA A 85 -10.34 15.23 -3.41
CA ALA A 85 -9.03 15.11 -2.79
C ALA A 85 -8.14 16.33 -3.06
N LYS A 86 -8.24 16.94 -4.25
CA LYS A 86 -7.55 18.20 -4.57
C LYS A 86 -8.04 19.36 -3.69
N GLN A 87 -9.36 19.47 -3.48
CA GLN A 87 -9.94 20.49 -2.60
C GLN A 87 -9.44 20.37 -1.15
N LEU A 88 -9.30 19.14 -0.66
CA LEU A 88 -8.85 18.84 0.70
C LEU A 88 -7.31 18.80 0.85
N ALA A 89 -6.56 19.09 -0.22
CA ALA A 89 -5.10 18.97 -0.29
C ALA A 89 -4.58 17.57 0.14
N ILE A 90 -5.32 16.52 -0.16
CA ILE A 90 -4.94 15.13 0.14
C ILE A 90 -4.20 14.56 -1.07
N LYS A 91 -2.99 14.04 -0.83
CA LYS A 91 -2.20 13.36 -1.87
C LYS A 91 -2.85 12.02 -2.22
N VAL A 92 -3.14 11.80 -3.51
CA VAL A 92 -3.64 10.51 -4.04
C VAL A 92 -2.50 9.76 -4.73
N THR A 93 -2.33 8.47 -4.44
CA THR A 93 -1.23 7.66 -5.03
C THR A 93 -1.48 7.26 -6.48
N ASN A 94 -2.74 7.03 -6.86
CA ASN A 94 -3.17 6.56 -8.18
C ASN A 94 -4.21 7.48 -8.85
N PRO A 95 -3.91 8.79 -9.01
CA PRO A 95 -4.89 9.77 -9.49
C PRO A 95 -5.38 9.46 -10.91
N ASN A 96 -4.50 8.99 -11.79
CA ASN A 96 -4.81 8.73 -13.21
C ASN A 96 -5.37 7.32 -13.47
N GLY A 97 -5.65 6.55 -12.42
CA GLY A 97 -6.15 5.17 -12.57
C GLY A 97 -7.51 5.15 -13.28
N ARG A 98 -7.63 4.35 -14.35
CA ARG A 98 -8.84 4.21 -15.19
C ARG A 98 -9.39 5.50 -15.82
N LEU A 99 -8.70 6.63 -15.70
CA LEU A 99 -9.12 7.91 -16.29
C LEU A 99 -8.46 8.17 -17.66
N ARG A 100 -7.31 7.54 -17.95
CA ARG A 100 -6.61 7.68 -19.24
C ARG A 100 -7.40 7.22 -20.47
N ALA A 101 -8.41 6.35 -20.31
CA ALA A 101 -9.17 5.82 -21.43
C ALA A 101 -10.23 6.79 -21.99
N GLN A 102 -10.47 7.92 -21.30
CA GLN A 102 -11.59 8.83 -21.62
C GLN A 102 -11.14 10.25 -21.98
N GLU A 103 -9.84 10.58 -21.86
CA GLU A 103 -9.25 11.87 -22.31
C GLU A 103 -8.56 11.76 -23.68
N LEU A 104 -8.60 10.59 -24.32
CA LEU A 104 -8.06 10.33 -25.66
C LEU A 104 -9.15 10.27 -26.76
N GLU A 105 -10.39 10.60 -26.41
CA GLU A 105 -11.49 10.96 -27.33
C GLU A 105 -11.88 12.42 -27.05
#